data_AF-W4QLQ3-F1
#
_entry.id   AF-W4QLQ3-F1
#
_cell.length_a   1.000
_cell.length_b   1.000
_cell.length_c   1.000
_cell.angle_alpha   90.00
_cell.angle_beta   90.00
_cell.angle_gamma   90.00
#
_symmetry.space_group_name_H-M   'P 1'
#
loop_
_entity.id
_entity.type
_entity.pdbx_description
1 polymer ?
#
loop_
_entity_poly.entity_id
_entity_poly.type
_entity_poly.pdbx_seq_one_letter_code
_entity_poly.pdbx_strand_id
1 'polypeptide(L)'
;MGLFGGKSEEGKQSKQDKQIAKFMDKYQLEDLDEKDLAVLSRVANDLAGNGLFKAGMALSFAKAEEQAKVTYLSAIVEQNWMMIRQLSRLNKNIEELKNK
;
A
#
# COMPACT_ATOMS: atom_id res chain seq x y z
N MET A 1 0.32 10.55 -36.80
CA MET A 1 0.06 9.34 -35.99
C MET A 1 1.31 9.02 -35.21
N GLY A 2 1.38 9.39 -33.94
CA GLY A 2 2.52 9.02 -33.12
C GLY A 2 2.22 9.40 -31.69
N LEU A 3 2.06 8.43 -30.80
CA LEU A 3 2.01 8.63 -29.34
C LEU A 3 2.06 7.32 -28.54
N PHE A 4 2.65 6.26 -29.08
CA PHE A 4 2.99 5.06 -28.29
C PHE A 4 4.42 4.62 -28.59
N GLY A 5 5.37 5.53 -28.34
CA GLY A 5 6.76 5.18 -28.11
C GLY A 5 6.88 4.53 -26.73
N GLY A 6 7.52 3.36 -26.68
CA GLY A 6 7.57 2.48 -25.52
C GLY A 6 7.91 3.20 -24.21
N LYS A 7 7.12 2.93 -23.17
CA LYS A 7 7.56 3.17 -21.79
C LYS A 7 8.73 2.21 -21.54
N SER A 8 9.95 2.75 -21.48
CA SER A 8 11.11 2.03 -20.98
C SER A 8 10.80 1.44 -19.60
N GLU A 9 11.32 0.24 -19.33
CA GLU A 9 11.15 -0.48 -18.06
C GLU A 9 11.55 0.41 -16.86
N GLU A 10 12.57 1.25 -17.02
CA GLU A 10 13.02 2.27 -16.06
C GLU A 10 11.91 3.28 -15.66
N GLY A 11 11.03 3.61 -16.60
CA GLY A 11 9.90 4.52 -16.37
C GLY A 11 8.74 3.88 -15.59
N LYS A 12 8.63 2.55 -15.59
CA LYS A 12 7.65 1.81 -14.76
C LYS A 12 8.18 1.63 -13.35
N GLN A 13 9.45 1.28 -13.22
CA GLN A 13 10.11 1.06 -11.93
C GLN A 13 10.09 2.34 -11.08
N SER A 14 10.47 3.49 -11.65
CA SER A 14 10.42 4.77 -10.92
C SER A 14 9.01 5.22 -10.51
N LYS A 15 7.95 4.71 -11.17
CA LYS A 15 6.55 4.98 -10.78
C LYS A 15 6.11 4.09 -9.63
N GLN A 16 6.60 2.85 -9.57
CA GLN A 16 6.36 1.95 -8.44
C GLN A 16 7.07 2.47 -7.19
N ASP A 17 8.34 2.87 -7.31
CA ASP A 17 9.12 3.40 -6.18
C ASP A 17 8.48 4.66 -5.58
N LYS A 18 7.96 5.55 -6.44
CA LYS A 18 7.22 6.75 -6.00
C LYS A 18 5.89 6.42 -5.31
N GLN A 19 5.21 5.36 -5.73
CA GLN A 19 3.97 4.92 -5.07
C GLN A 19 4.25 4.30 -3.72
N ILE A 20 5.30 3.47 -3.62
CA ILE A 20 5.77 2.88 -2.38
C ILE A 20 6.17 3.97 -1.40
N ALA A 21 6.95 4.97 -1.84
CA ALA A 21 7.35 6.10 -0.99
C ALA A 21 6.15 6.88 -0.44
N LYS A 22 5.14 7.19 -1.28
CA LYS A 22 3.89 7.83 -0.82
C LYS A 22 3.10 6.96 0.16
N PHE A 23 3.15 5.65 -0.01
CA PHE A 23 2.45 4.71 0.85
C PHE A 23 3.16 4.59 2.22
N MET A 24 4.48 4.51 2.21
CA MET A 24 5.30 4.54 3.42
C MET A 24 5.07 5.82 4.23
N ASP A 25 5.04 6.98 3.57
CA ASP A 25 4.77 8.27 4.20
C ASP A 25 3.33 8.33 4.77
N LYS A 26 2.33 7.91 3.99
CA LYS A 26 0.92 7.92 4.40
C LYS A 26 0.67 7.08 5.67
N TYR A 27 1.31 5.92 5.77
CA TYR A 27 1.13 5.02 6.92
C TYR A 27 2.28 5.07 7.92
N GLN A 28 3.25 5.97 7.71
CA GLN A 28 4.40 6.23 8.57
C GLN A 28 5.19 4.95 8.90
N LEU A 29 5.64 4.30 7.83
CA LEU A 29 6.32 3.00 7.80
C LEU A 29 7.82 3.14 7.46
N GLU A 30 8.45 4.26 7.84
CA GLU A 30 9.87 4.53 7.53
C GLU A 30 10.86 3.55 8.21
N ASP A 31 10.34 2.81 9.18
CA ASP A 31 11.07 1.96 10.11
C ASP A 31 11.11 0.48 9.73
N LEU A 32 10.53 0.13 8.58
CA LEU A 32 10.43 -1.25 8.10
C LEU A 32 11.76 -1.76 7.54
N ASP A 33 12.06 -3.03 7.75
CA ASP A 33 13.24 -3.67 7.18
C ASP A 33 13.06 -4.00 5.68
N GLU A 34 14.14 -4.38 4.99
CA GLU A 34 14.08 -4.67 3.54
C GLU A 34 13.08 -5.79 3.17
N LYS A 35 12.85 -6.76 4.06
CA LYS A 35 11.90 -7.85 3.79
C LYS A 35 10.47 -7.35 3.92
N ASP A 36 10.20 -6.55 4.94
CA ASP A 36 8.93 -5.88 5.16
C ASP A 36 8.62 -4.91 4.00
N LEU A 37 9.63 -4.21 3.47
CA LEU A 37 9.49 -3.33 2.29
C LEU A 37 9.09 -4.11 1.03
N ALA A 38 9.61 -5.32 0.82
CA ALA A 38 9.22 -6.16 -0.31
C ALA A 38 7.75 -6.62 -0.21
N VAL A 39 7.29 -6.96 1.00
CA VAL A 39 5.88 -7.28 1.26
C VAL A 39 5.02 -6.03 1.08
N LEU A 40 5.48 -4.88 1.58
CA LEU A 40 4.83 -3.58 1.44
C LEU A 40 4.58 -3.21 -0.02
N SER A 41 5.60 -3.36 -0.87
CA SER A 41 5.51 -3.09 -2.30
C SER A 41 4.43 -3.91 -2.98
N ARG A 42 4.31 -5.20 -2.61
CA ARG A 42 3.27 -6.09 -3.15
C ARG A 42 1.88 -5.64 -2.71
N VAL A 43 1.69 -5.41 -1.41
CA VAL A 43 0.40 -5.00 -0.85
C VAL A 43 -0.03 -3.61 -1.35
N ALA A 44 0.90 -2.66 -1.51
CA ALA A 44 0.63 -1.34 -2.06
C ALA A 44 0.18 -1.41 -3.53
N ASN A 45 0.79 -2.29 -4.34
CA ASN A 45 0.34 -2.53 -5.72
C ASN A 45 -1.06 -3.16 -5.76
N ASP A 46 -1.35 -4.14 -4.92
CA ASP A 46 -2.67 -4.78 -4.82
C ASP A 46 -3.75 -3.77 -4.39
N LEU A 47 -3.42 -2.89 -3.44
CA LEU A 47 -4.29 -1.80 -2.99
C LEU A 47 -4.50 -0.72 -4.05
N ALA A 48 -3.47 -0.35 -4.81
CA ALA A 48 -3.61 0.60 -5.91
C ALA A 48 -4.55 0.05 -7.00
N GLY A 49 -4.47 -1.25 -7.28
CA GLY A 49 -5.45 -1.98 -8.11
C GLY A 49 -6.87 -1.91 -7.54
N ASN A 50 -7.01 -2.05 -6.22
CA ASN A 50 -8.28 -1.95 -5.52
C ASN A 50 -8.86 -0.52 -5.53
N GLY A 51 -8.01 0.52 -5.50
CA GLY A 51 -8.42 1.93 -5.64
C GLY A 51 -8.98 2.25 -7.03
N LEU A 52 -8.32 1.74 -8.08
CA LEU A 52 -8.82 1.84 -9.45
C LEU A 52 -10.12 1.03 -9.62
N PHE A 53 -10.20 -0.16 -9.01
CA PHE A 53 -11.40 -0.99 -9.00
C PHE A 53 -12.58 -0.29 -8.30
N LYS A 54 -12.35 0.30 -7.12
CA LYS A 54 -13.34 1.13 -6.39
C LYS A 54 -13.85 2.29 -7.23
N ALA A 55 -12.94 3.02 -7.86
CA ALA A 55 -13.31 4.13 -8.75
C ALA A 55 -14.15 3.62 -9.94
N GLY A 56 -13.75 2.50 -10.54
CA GLY A 56 -14.52 1.83 -11.59
C GLY A 56 -15.91 1.40 -11.14
N MET A 57 -16.05 0.84 -9.93
CA MET A 57 -17.34 0.47 -9.34
C MET A 57 -18.24 1.67 -9.05
N ALA A 58 -17.68 2.77 -8.56
CA ALA A 58 -18.42 4.00 -8.32
C ALA A 58 -18.96 4.58 -9.64
N LEU A 59 -18.15 4.53 -10.71
CA LEU A 59 -18.53 5.00 -12.05
C LEU A 59 -19.48 4.04 -12.78
N SER A 60 -19.45 2.73 -12.46
CA SER A 60 -20.34 1.73 -13.06
C SER A 60 -21.70 1.60 -12.36
N PHE A 61 -22.00 2.47 -11.40
CA PHE A 61 -23.20 2.40 -10.56
C PHE A 61 -23.38 1.03 -9.90
N ALA A 62 -22.29 0.42 -9.43
CA ALA A 62 -22.35 -0.85 -8.73
C ALA A 62 -23.30 -0.77 -7.52
N LYS A 63 -24.01 -1.86 -7.21
CA LYS A 63 -24.99 -1.91 -6.11
C LYS A 63 -24.36 -1.42 -4.80
N ALA A 64 -25.13 -0.68 -3.99
CA ALA A 64 -24.67 -0.11 -2.72
C ALA A 64 -24.08 -1.18 -1.77
N GLU A 65 -24.61 -2.40 -1.80
CA GLU A 65 -24.08 -3.55 -1.04
C GLU A 65 -22.64 -3.90 -1.43
N GLU A 66 -22.34 -3.96 -2.73
CA GLU A 66 -20.99 -4.25 -3.22
C GLU A 66 -20.03 -3.12 -2.86
N GLN A 67 -20.47 -1.86 -2.97
CA GLN A 67 -19.66 -0.72 -2.55
C GLN A 67 -19.34 -0.76 -1.04
N ALA A 68 -20.30 -1.18 -0.21
CA ALA A 68 -20.12 -1.33 1.23
C ALA A 68 -19.10 -2.45 1.57
N LYS A 69 -19.19 -3.62 0.91
CA LYS A 69 -18.20 -4.71 1.08
C LYS A 69 -16.79 -4.26 0.76
N VAL A 70 -16.61 -3.58 -0.36
CA VAL A 70 -15.29 -3.09 -0.81
C VAL A 70 -14.75 -2.00 0.12
N THR A 71 -15.63 -1.16 0.68
CA THR A 71 -15.27 -0.17 1.71
C THR A 71 -14.80 -0.85 2.99
N TYR A 72 -15.56 -1.83 3.49
CA TYR A 72 -15.20 -2.59 4.68
C TYR A 72 -13.88 -3.34 4.54
N LEU A 73 -13.67 -4.02 3.41
CA LEU A 73 -12.40 -4.69 3.10
C LEU A 73 -11.22 -3.71 3.12
N SER A 74 -11.41 -2.49 2.64
CA SER A 74 -10.34 -1.48 2.70
C SER A 74 -10.05 -1.01 4.12
N ALA A 75 -11.09 -0.85 4.95
CA ALA A 75 -10.90 -0.53 6.37
C ALA A 75 -10.11 -1.63 7.10
N ILE A 76 -10.35 -2.91 6.80
CA ILE A 76 -9.56 -4.03 7.35
C ILE A 76 -8.10 -3.93 6.91
N VAL A 77 -7.84 -3.64 5.63
CA VAL A 77 -6.46 -3.54 5.15
C VAL A 77 -5.73 -2.35 5.81
N GLU A 78 -6.40 -1.22 5.99
CA GLU A 78 -5.85 -0.08 6.74
C GLU A 78 -5.59 -0.45 8.21
N GLN A 79 -6.48 -1.20 8.85
CA GLN A 79 -6.28 -1.71 10.20
C GLN A 79 -5.06 -2.64 10.29
N ASN A 80 -4.88 -3.54 9.32
CA ASN A 80 -3.72 -4.44 9.28
C ASN A 80 -2.40 -3.65 9.21
N TRP A 81 -2.36 -2.56 8.46
CA TRP A 81 -1.19 -1.67 8.42
C TRP A 81 -0.90 -1.00 9.76
N MET A 82 -1.94 -0.51 10.45
CA MET A 82 -1.78 0.04 11.79
C MET A 82 -1.23 -1.01 12.77
N MET A 83 -1.68 -2.27 12.68
CA MET A 83 -1.15 -3.35 13.51
C MET A 83 0.33 -3.61 13.22
N ILE A 84 0.74 -3.73 11.95
CA ILE A 84 2.14 -3.92 11.56
C ILE A 84 3.03 -2.83 12.17
N ARG A 85 2.59 -1.57 12.07
CA ARG A 85 3.33 -0.43 12.62
C ARG A 85 3.47 -0.50 14.15
N GLN A 86 2.39 -0.84 14.85
CA GLN A 86 2.42 -0.96 16.31
C GLN A 86 3.32 -2.12 16.75
N LEU A 87 3.33 -3.23 16.03
CA LEU A 87 4.22 -4.36 16.28
C LEU A 87 5.69 -3.99 16.03
N SER A 88 6.00 -3.26 14.95
CA SER A 88 7.36 -2.77 14.67
C SER A 88 7.89 -1.87 15.80
N ARG A 89 7.07 -0.92 16.28
CA ARG A 89 7.39 -0.06 17.43
C ARG A 89 7.64 -0.86 18.71
N LEU A 90 6.77 -1.83 18.99
CA LEU A 90 6.96 -2.72 20.15
C LEU A 90 8.28 -3.46 20.06
N ASN A 91 8.62 -3.99 18.88
CA ASN A 91 9.85 -4.74 18.68
C ASN A 91 11.10 -3.87 18.92
N LYS A 92 11.13 -2.64 18.37
CA LYS A 92 12.21 -1.68 18.63
C LYS A 92 12.39 -1.38 20.12
N ASN A 93 11.28 -1.09 20.81
CA ASN A 93 11.32 -0.82 22.25
C ASN A 93 11.84 -2.02 23.06
N ILE A 94 11.51 -3.26 22.65
CA ILE A 94 12.00 -4.48 23.30
C ILE A 94 13.51 -4.65 23.09
N GLU A 95 14.01 -4.44 21.87
CA GLU A 95 15.44 -4.51 21.58
C GLU A 95 16.23 -3.42 22.34
N GLU A 96 15.70 -2.20 22.46
CA GLU A 96 16.30 -1.14 23.29
C GLU A 96 16.37 -1.52 24.77
N LEU A 97 15.36 -2.21 25.30
CA LEU A 97 15.36 -2.68 26.69
C LEU A 97 16.37 -3.81 26.92
N LYS A 98 16.56 -4.70 25.94
CA LYS A 98 17.49 -5.84 26.03
C LYS A 98 18.96 -5.43 25.94
N ASN A 99 19.25 -4.31 25.27
CA ASN A 99 20.60 -3.78 25.10
C ASN A 99 21.02 -2.81 26.23
N LYS A 100 20.22 -2.68 27.29
CA LYS A 100 20.55 -1.99 28.55
C LYS A 100 21.02 -3.00 29.60
#